data_AF-A0A1H6B944-F1
#
_entry.id   AF-A0A1H6B944-F1
#
_cell.length_a   1.000
_cell.length_b   1.000
_cell.length_c   1.000
_cell.angle_alpha   90.00
_cell.angle_beta   90.00
_cell.angle_gamma   90.00
#
_symmetry.space_group_name_H-M   'P 1'
#
loop_
_entity.id
_entity.type
_entity.pdbx_description
1 polymer ?
#
loop_
_entity_poly.entity_id
_entity_poly.type
_entity_poly.pdbx_seq_one_letter_code
_entity_poly.pdbx_strand_id
1 'polypeptide(L)'
;MSERAHDLIDDHDVDPELIEALLWRYGADVETPDPESLDGARERVYEFIRENGPSLRTAADHFYRFEDHPDYGSRPDAPATEPDFEIALDRLVEAGLIARTDDDLPRYSASFHDVLVDAGPSFTADEIDALCEDTGMDKRAVYHCVLGSLELDLDLGR
;
A
#
# COMPACT_ATOMS: atom_id res chain seq x y z
N MET A 1 -0.14 -18.94 -0.31
CA MET A 1 0.27 -18.32 0.98
C MET A 1 1.75 -18.03 0.88
N SER A 2 2.14 -16.76 1.05
CA SER A 2 3.54 -16.33 0.97
C SER A 2 4.34 -16.89 2.15
N GLU A 3 5.56 -17.36 1.90
CA GLU A 3 6.51 -17.88 2.92
C GLU A 3 6.78 -16.85 4.02
N ARG A 4 6.66 -15.56 3.71
CA ARG A 4 6.88 -14.44 4.63
C ARG A 4 5.82 -14.31 5.73
N ALA A 5 4.62 -14.85 5.52
CA ALA A 5 3.58 -14.90 6.55
C ALA A 5 3.86 -16.00 7.59
N HIS A 6 4.54 -17.08 7.22
CA HIS A 6 4.93 -18.14 8.16
C HIS A 6 6.05 -17.66 9.10
N ASP A 7 7.01 -16.89 8.57
CA ASP A 7 8.13 -16.39 9.36
C ASP A 7 7.70 -15.42 10.48
N LEU A 8 6.61 -14.66 10.28
CA LEU A 8 6.06 -13.74 11.30
C LEU A 8 5.22 -14.46 12.38
N ILE A 9 4.67 -15.62 12.05
CA ILE A 9 3.84 -16.45 12.93
C ILE A 9 4.72 -17.26 13.89
N ASP A 10 5.84 -17.80 13.40
CA ASP A 10 6.76 -18.63 14.18
C ASP A 10 7.48 -17.84 15.29
N ASP A 11 7.74 -16.54 15.10
CA ASP A 11 8.47 -15.71 16.09
C ASP A 11 7.56 -15.11 17.20
N HIS A 12 6.24 -15.04 16.99
CA HIS A 12 5.33 -14.26 17.85
C HIS A 12 4.06 -14.99 18.33
N ASP A 13 3.88 -16.29 18.02
CA ASP A 13 2.74 -17.10 18.48
C ASP A 13 1.37 -16.51 18.07
N VAL A 14 1.33 -15.81 16.93
CA VAL A 14 0.11 -15.22 16.39
C VAL A 14 -0.59 -16.26 15.51
N ASP A 15 -1.76 -16.70 15.98
CA ASP A 15 -2.76 -17.51 15.29
C ASP A 15 -2.87 -17.26 13.75
N PRO A 16 -2.30 -18.03 12.79
CA PRO A 16 -2.60 -17.81 11.37
C PRO A 16 -4.11 -17.79 11.09
N GLU A 17 -4.85 -18.65 11.79
CA GLU A 17 -6.29 -18.77 11.70
C GLU A 17 -6.98 -17.54 12.31
N LEU A 18 -6.37 -16.89 13.31
CA LEU A 18 -6.83 -15.62 13.88
C LEU A 18 -6.61 -14.45 12.91
N ILE A 19 -5.43 -14.35 12.26
CA ILE A 19 -5.17 -13.32 11.25
C ILE A 19 -6.16 -13.49 10.09
N GLU A 20 -6.31 -14.69 9.56
CA GLU A 20 -7.29 -14.96 8.49
C GLU A 20 -8.72 -14.69 8.95
N ALA A 21 -9.13 -15.08 10.17
CA ALA A 21 -10.46 -14.78 10.68
C ALA A 21 -10.72 -13.27 10.83
N LEU A 22 -9.72 -12.49 11.24
CA LEU A 22 -9.81 -11.04 11.32
C LEU A 22 -9.86 -10.41 9.92
N LEU A 23 -9.06 -10.88 8.97
CA LEU A 23 -9.14 -10.46 7.57
C LEU A 23 -10.49 -10.82 6.94
N TRP A 24 -11.07 -11.98 7.24
CA TRP A 24 -12.42 -12.37 6.84
C TRP A 24 -13.52 -11.57 7.53
N ARG A 25 -13.25 -11.01 8.70
CA ARG A 25 -14.22 -10.19 9.44
C ARG A 25 -14.20 -8.74 8.99
N TYR A 26 -13.01 -8.21 8.70
CA TYR A 26 -12.80 -6.78 8.48
C TYR A 26 -12.34 -6.41 7.06
N GLY A 27 -11.72 -7.33 6.31
CA GLY A 27 -11.24 -7.13 4.94
C GLY A 27 -11.80 -8.14 3.92
N ALA A 28 -13.00 -8.66 4.16
CA ALA A 28 -13.55 -9.86 3.51
C ALA A 28 -13.91 -9.71 2.02
N ASP A 29 -14.11 -8.48 1.55
CA ASP A 29 -14.71 -8.22 0.24
C ASP A 29 -13.70 -7.92 -0.88
N VAL A 30 -12.39 -8.09 -0.63
CA VAL A 30 -11.36 -7.71 -1.62
C VAL A 30 -10.37 -8.84 -1.90
N GLU A 31 -10.15 -9.15 -3.18
CA GLU A 31 -9.14 -10.10 -3.63
C GLU A 31 -7.73 -9.57 -3.32
N THR A 32 -6.79 -10.47 -3.00
CA THR A 32 -5.39 -10.07 -2.84
C THR A 32 -4.90 -9.42 -4.14
N PRO A 33 -4.29 -8.23 -4.07
CA PRO A 33 -3.90 -7.52 -5.27
C PRO A 33 -2.78 -8.24 -6.01
N ASP A 34 -2.98 -8.47 -7.31
CA ASP A 34 -2.04 -9.19 -8.16
C ASP A 34 -1.21 -8.20 -9.01
N PRO A 35 0.06 -7.95 -8.65
CA PRO A 35 0.92 -7.05 -9.42
C PRO A 35 1.25 -7.61 -10.81
N GLU A 36 1.14 -8.92 -11.05
CA GLU A 36 1.39 -9.53 -12.37
C GLU A 36 0.28 -9.21 -13.39
N SER A 37 -0.86 -8.68 -12.92
CA SER A 37 -1.96 -8.22 -13.76
C SER A 37 -1.76 -6.80 -14.32
N LEU A 38 -0.74 -6.06 -13.84
CA LEU A 38 -0.46 -4.70 -14.29
C LEU A 38 0.12 -4.68 -15.70
N ASP A 39 -0.24 -3.65 -16.46
CA ASP A 39 0.30 -3.42 -17.80
C ASP A 39 0.70 -1.96 -18.03
N GLY A 40 1.64 -1.78 -18.97
CA GLY A 40 2.09 -0.48 -19.47
C GLY A 40 2.52 0.47 -18.35
N ALA A 41 1.96 1.68 -18.35
CA ALA A 41 2.32 2.74 -17.41
C ALA A 41 2.22 2.31 -15.94
N ARG A 42 1.19 1.54 -15.56
CA ARG A 42 0.95 1.15 -14.16
C ARG A 42 2.00 0.17 -13.66
N GLU A 43 2.37 -0.81 -14.49
CA GLU A 43 3.46 -1.74 -14.21
C GLU A 43 4.76 -0.96 -13.95
N ARG A 44 5.09 0.00 -14.82
CA ARG A 44 6.33 0.80 -14.70
C ARG A 44 6.36 1.68 -13.47
N VAL A 45 5.26 2.37 -13.17
CA VAL A 45 5.17 3.20 -11.96
C VAL A 45 5.31 2.34 -10.71
N TYR A 46 4.63 1.19 -10.67
CA TYR A 46 4.71 0.27 -9.54
C TYR A 46 6.12 -0.28 -9.33
N GLU A 47 6.74 -0.81 -10.39
CA GLU A 47 8.13 -1.29 -10.36
C GLU A 47 9.09 -0.20 -9.86
N PHE A 48 8.96 1.02 -10.39
CA PHE A 48 9.81 2.15 -10.00
C PHE A 48 9.71 2.45 -8.50
N ILE A 49 8.51 2.61 -7.96
CA ILE A 49 8.31 2.98 -6.54
C ILE A 49 8.78 1.83 -5.63
N ARG A 50 8.50 0.59 -6.01
CA ARG A 50 8.93 -0.60 -5.28
C ARG A 50 10.46 -0.72 -5.22
N GLU A 51 11.16 -0.45 -6.31
CA GLU A 51 12.62 -0.60 -6.41
C GLU A 51 13.41 0.61 -5.90
N ASN A 52 12.85 1.81 -6.00
CA ASN A 52 13.52 3.05 -5.58
C ASN A 52 13.19 3.48 -4.14
N GLY A 53 12.60 2.55 -3.40
CA GLY A 53 12.54 2.53 -1.95
C GLY A 53 11.22 3.06 -1.37
N PRO A 54 10.76 2.46 -0.26
CA PRO A 54 9.58 2.88 0.48
C PRO A 54 9.87 4.26 1.05
N SER A 55 9.24 5.25 0.43
CA SER A 55 9.59 6.63 0.68
C SER A 55 8.36 7.47 0.39
N LEU A 56 7.72 7.92 1.46
CA LEU A 56 6.58 8.82 1.43
C LEU A 56 6.95 10.08 0.65
N ARG A 57 6.31 10.30 -0.49
CA ARG A 57 6.53 11.48 -1.36
C ARG A 57 5.24 11.88 -2.05
N THR A 58 5.16 13.14 -2.43
CA THR A 58 4.09 13.64 -3.28
C THR A 58 4.17 13.00 -4.67
N ALA A 59 3.07 13.06 -5.44
CA ALA A 59 3.05 12.61 -6.82
C ALA A 59 4.13 13.31 -7.68
N ALA A 60 4.28 14.63 -7.52
CA ALA A 60 5.29 15.43 -8.21
C ALA A 60 6.73 14.93 -7.92
N ASP A 61 7.06 14.72 -6.65
CA ASP A 61 8.40 14.26 -6.26
C ASP A 61 8.72 12.85 -6.80
N HIS A 62 7.72 11.95 -6.84
CA HIS A 62 7.88 10.65 -7.50
C HIS A 62 8.03 10.81 -9.01
N PHE A 63 7.23 11.66 -9.64
CA PHE A 63 7.24 11.87 -11.08
C PHE A 63 8.59 12.39 -11.59
N TYR A 64 9.16 13.45 -11.00
CA TYR A 64 10.45 13.98 -11.49
C TYR A 64 11.59 12.97 -11.34
N ARG A 65 11.56 12.16 -10.27
CA ARG A 65 12.55 11.09 -10.10
C ARG A 65 12.33 9.95 -11.09
N PHE A 66 11.08 9.64 -11.41
CA PHE A 66 10.71 8.66 -12.42
C PHE A 66 11.14 9.10 -13.83
N GLU A 67 10.85 10.35 -14.19
CA GLU A 67 11.19 10.98 -15.48
C GLU A 67 12.71 10.97 -15.71
N ASP A 68 13.48 11.35 -14.68
CA ASP A 68 14.95 11.36 -14.74
C ASP A 68 15.57 9.96 -14.66
N HIS A 69 14.79 8.91 -14.36
CA HIS A 69 15.33 7.56 -14.18
C HIS A 69 15.59 6.88 -15.54
N PRO A 70 16.82 6.42 -15.81
CA PRO A 70 17.20 5.91 -17.13
C PRO A 70 16.39 4.67 -17.55
N ASP A 71 16.05 3.80 -16.60
CA ASP A 71 15.35 2.55 -16.89
C ASP A 71 13.82 2.67 -16.94
N TYR A 72 13.25 3.78 -16.48
CA TYR A 72 11.80 3.96 -16.32
C TYR A 72 11.26 5.13 -17.16
N GLY A 73 11.68 6.37 -16.89
CA GLY A 73 11.17 7.57 -17.57
C GLY A 73 11.48 7.65 -19.07
N SER A 74 12.49 6.91 -19.55
CA SER A 74 12.86 6.90 -20.97
C SER A 74 12.05 5.89 -21.83
N ARG A 75 11.19 5.08 -21.21
CA ARG A 75 10.45 4.02 -21.91
C ARG A 75 9.24 4.55 -22.67
N PRO A 76 8.83 3.90 -23.78
CA PRO A 76 7.69 4.36 -24.59
C PRO A 76 6.33 4.23 -23.89
N ASP A 77 6.22 3.35 -22.89
CA ASP A 77 5.05 3.10 -22.06
C ASP A 77 5.05 3.93 -20.75
N ALA A 78 6.05 4.78 -20.55
CA ALA A 78 6.16 5.65 -19.39
C ALA A 78 5.11 6.78 -19.42
N PRO A 79 4.50 7.15 -18.28
CA PRO A 79 3.72 8.38 -18.17
C PRO A 79 4.52 9.59 -18.66
N ALA A 80 3.94 10.37 -19.57
CA ALA A 80 4.61 11.52 -20.18
C ALA A 80 4.46 12.81 -19.37
N THR A 81 3.53 12.84 -18.40
CA THR A 81 3.21 14.03 -17.62
C THR A 81 2.94 13.67 -16.16
N GLU A 82 3.14 14.65 -15.26
CA GLU A 82 2.85 14.52 -13.83
C GLU A 82 1.38 14.09 -13.57
N PRO A 83 0.35 14.65 -14.24
CA PRO A 83 -1.02 14.16 -14.08
C PRO A 83 -1.24 12.71 -14.53
N ASP A 84 -0.62 12.27 -15.63
CA ASP A 84 -0.74 10.87 -16.07
C ASP A 84 -0.09 9.91 -15.06
N PHE A 85 1.00 10.36 -14.43
CA PHE A 85 1.68 9.62 -13.38
C PHE A 85 0.83 9.54 -12.10
N GLU A 86 0.23 10.66 -11.67
CA GLU A 86 -0.68 10.69 -10.52
C GLU A 86 -1.90 9.79 -10.73
N ILE A 87 -2.49 9.78 -11.93
CA ILE A 87 -3.56 8.84 -12.29
C ILE A 87 -3.08 7.39 -12.14
N ALA A 88 -1.84 7.08 -12.54
CA ALA A 88 -1.28 5.74 -12.34
C ALA A 88 -1.10 5.40 -10.85
N LEU A 89 -0.67 6.36 -10.01
CA LEU A 89 -0.58 6.17 -8.56
C LEU A 89 -1.95 5.87 -7.95
N ASP A 90 -2.96 6.67 -8.25
CA ASP A 90 -4.31 6.49 -7.69
C ASP A 90 -4.88 5.12 -8.09
N ARG A 91 -4.64 4.66 -9.31
CA ARG A 91 -5.02 3.31 -9.74
C ARG A 91 -4.29 2.21 -8.99
N LEU A 92 -3.03 2.42 -8.62
CA LEU A 92 -2.26 1.47 -7.81
C LEU A 92 -2.73 1.48 -6.34
N VAL A 93 -3.22 2.61 -5.82
CA VAL A 93 -3.86 2.72 -4.51
C VAL A 93 -5.18 1.95 -4.48
N GLU A 94 -6.06 2.20 -5.46
CA GLU A 94 -7.33 1.47 -5.63
C GLU A 94 -7.08 -0.04 -5.78
N ALA A 95 -6.00 -0.41 -6.46
CA ALA A 95 -5.60 -1.80 -6.64
C ALA A 95 -4.88 -2.38 -5.41
N GLY A 96 -4.74 -1.67 -4.29
CA GLY A 96 -4.11 -2.19 -3.07
C GLY A 96 -2.61 -2.47 -3.17
N LEU A 97 -1.93 -1.92 -4.17
CA LEU A 97 -0.50 -2.17 -4.41
C LEU A 97 0.42 -1.11 -3.79
N ILE A 98 -0.08 0.12 -3.63
CA ILE A 98 0.63 1.20 -2.95
C ILE A 98 -0.31 1.90 -1.97
N ALA A 99 0.28 2.64 -1.04
CA ALA A 99 -0.43 3.36 0.01
C ALA A 99 -0.42 4.87 -0.23
N ARG A 100 -1.42 5.57 0.31
CA ARG A 100 -1.63 7.01 0.19
C ARG A 100 -1.97 7.60 1.56
N THR A 101 -1.43 8.78 1.89
CA THR A 101 -1.84 9.54 3.08
C THR A 101 -3.16 10.30 2.86
N ASP A 102 -3.91 10.54 3.93
CA ASP A 102 -5.15 11.34 3.92
C ASP A 102 -4.88 12.85 4.13
N ASP A 103 -3.82 13.35 3.50
CA ASP A 103 -3.47 14.77 3.58
C ASP A 103 -4.08 15.55 2.41
N ASP A 104 -4.31 16.87 2.59
CA ASP A 104 -4.67 17.81 1.51
C ASP A 104 -3.71 17.72 0.31
N LEU A 105 -2.44 17.39 0.57
CA LEU A 105 -1.44 17.07 -0.44
C LEU A 105 -0.97 15.62 -0.20
N PRO A 106 -1.57 14.63 -0.88
CA PRO A 106 -1.33 13.23 -0.58
C PRO A 106 0.10 12.83 -0.89
N ARG A 107 0.63 11.95 -0.02
CA ARG A 107 1.93 11.30 -0.19
C ARG A 107 1.72 9.81 -0.42
N TYR A 108 2.54 9.25 -1.30
CA TYR A 108 2.44 7.87 -1.77
C TYR A 108 3.69 7.07 -1.36
N SER A 109 3.51 5.79 -1.03
CA SER A 109 4.60 4.84 -0.77
C SER A 109 4.20 3.44 -1.25
N ALA A 110 5.15 2.63 -1.72
CA ALA A 110 4.93 1.20 -1.94
C ALA A 110 4.78 0.40 -0.63
N SER A 111 4.96 1.05 0.52
CA SER A 111 4.83 0.45 1.86
C SER A 111 3.62 1.03 2.57
N PHE A 112 2.60 0.21 2.79
CA PHE A 112 1.47 0.54 3.69
C PHE A 112 1.95 0.85 5.10
N HIS A 113 3.00 0.15 5.55
CA HIS A 113 3.59 0.36 6.86
C HIS A 113 4.08 1.80 7.05
N ASP A 114 4.71 2.41 6.03
CA ASP A 114 5.22 3.78 6.13
C ASP A 114 4.08 4.77 6.38
N VAL A 115 2.99 4.64 5.61
CA VAL A 115 1.80 5.50 5.73
C VAL A 115 1.14 5.31 7.09
N LEU A 116 0.99 4.07 7.54
CA LEU A 116 0.34 3.77 8.81
C LEU A 116 1.16 4.28 10.00
N VAL A 117 2.49 4.12 9.99
CA VAL A 117 3.35 4.69 11.04
C VAL A 117 3.30 6.23 11.04
N ASP A 118 3.24 6.87 9.87
CA ASP A 118 3.10 8.34 9.76
C ASP A 118 1.75 8.84 10.30
N ALA A 119 0.67 8.09 10.06
CA ALA A 119 -0.67 8.39 10.58
C ALA A 119 -0.79 8.16 12.10
N GLY A 120 -0.10 7.14 12.63
CA GLY A 120 -0.04 6.82 14.05
C GLY A 120 0.06 5.31 14.29
N PRO A 121 0.75 4.84 15.35
CA PRO A 121 1.02 3.41 15.52
C PRO A 121 -0.16 2.59 16.07
N SER A 122 -1.33 3.19 16.30
CA SER A 122 -2.46 2.51 16.94
C SER A 122 -3.76 2.94 16.27
N PHE A 123 -4.57 1.95 15.90
CA PHE A 123 -5.83 2.17 15.21
C PHE A 123 -6.94 1.34 15.83
N THR A 124 -8.14 1.88 15.79
CA THR A 124 -9.39 1.11 15.88
C THR A 124 -9.82 0.63 14.49
N ALA A 125 -10.72 -0.35 14.44
CA ALA A 125 -11.29 -0.79 13.18
C ALA A 125 -12.00 0.36 12.42
N ASP A 126 -12.73 1.21 13.14
CA ASP A 126 -13.43 2.36 12.54
C ASP A 126 -12.45 3.40 11.95
N GLU A 127 -11.28 3.61 12.56
CA GLU A 127 -10.24 4.51 12.04
C GLU A 127 -9.60 3.94 10.76
N ILE A 128 -9.36 2.63 10.70
CA ILE A 128 -8.89 1.99 9.46
C ILE A 128 -9.94 2.09 8.36
N ASP A 129 -11.21 1.87 8.71
CA ASP A 129 -12.32 1.93 7.77
C ASP A 129 -12.45 3.33 7.17
N ALA A 130 -12.40 4.38 8.00
CA ALA A 130 -12.41 5.76 7.56
C ALA A 130 -11.18 6.10 6.69
N LEU A 131 -9.99 5.70 7.14
CA LEU A 131 -8.75 5.90 6.37
C LEU A 131 -8.87 5.29 4.97
N CYS A 132 -9.35 4.05 4.85
CA CYS A 132 -9.51 3.41 3.55
C CYS A 132 -10.57 4.09 2.67
N GLU A 133 -11.65 4.62 3.26
CA GLU A 133 -12.68 5.38 2.54
C GLU A 133 -12.12 6.70 1.99
N ASP A 134 -11.35 7.43 2.80
CA ASP A 134 -10.80 8.74 2.44
C ASP A 134 -9.60 8.63 1.48
N THR A 135 -8.79 7.58 1.61
CA THR A 135 -7.60 7.40 0.75
C THR A 135 -7.86 6.52 -0.47
N GLY A 136 -8.95 5.75 -0.49
CA GLY A 136 -9.21 4.72 -1.51
C GLY A 136 -8.28 3.50 -1.42
N MET A 137 -7.59 3.33 -0.29
CA MET A 137 -6.68 2.20 -0.08
C MET A 137 -7.45 0.89 0.06
N ASP A 138 -6.86 -0.21 -0.42
CA ASP A 138 -7.42 -1.53 -0.19
C ASP A 138 -7.43 -1.88 1.30
N LYS A 139 -8.63 -2.09 1.83
CA LYS A 139 -8.89 -2.44 3.22
C LYS A 139 -8.17 -3.73 3.61
N ARG A 140 -8.17 -4.75 2.73
CA ARG A 140 -7.54 -6.04 3.05
C ARG A 140 -6.02 -5.89 3.18
N ALA A 141 -5.37 -5.14 2.30
CA ALA A 141 -3.95 -4.82 2.35
C ALA A 141 -3.58 -4.04 3.63
N VAL A 142 -4.40 -3.06 4.02
CA VAL A 142 -4.19 -2.26 5.24
C VAL A 142 -4.28 -3.14 6.49
N TYR A 143 -5.37 -3.89 6.68
CA TYR A 143 -5.51 -4.79 7.83
C TYR A 143 -4.42 -5.85 7.87
N HIS A 144 -4.04 -6.42 6.72
CA HIS A 144 -2.94 -7.37 6.65
C HIS A 144 -1.61 -6.73 7.10
N CYS A 145 -1.36 -5.48 6.71
CA CYS A 145 -0.16 -4.74 7.13
C CYS A 145 -0.16 -4.48 8.64
N VAL A 146 -1.29 -4.06 9.22
CA VAL A 146 -1.39 -3.82 10.68
C VAL A 146 -1.20 -5.11 11.46
N LEU A 147 -1.92 -6.17 11.10
CA LEU A 147 -1.85 -7.46 11.81
C LEU A 147 -0.49 -8.17 11.66
N GLY A 148 0.23 -7.88 10.58
CA GLY A 148 1.57 -8.41 10.31
C GLY A 148 2.72 -7.55 10.84
N SER A 149 2.45 -6.41 11.50
CA SER A 149 3.47 -5.51 12.03
C SER A 149 3.54 -5.55 13.56
N LEU A 150 4.75 -5.39 14.09
CA LEU A 150 5.00 -5.21 15.53
C LEU A 150 4.95 -3.74 15.97
N GLU A 151 4.97 -2.82 15.01
CA GLU A 151 4.99 -1.37 15.25
C GLU A 151 3.61 -0.75 15.12
N LEU A 152 2.62 -1.53 14.66
CA LEU A 152 1.23 -1.13 14.49
C LEU A 152 0.34 -1.98 15.40
N ASP A 153 -0.63 -1.34 16.04
CA ASP A 153 -1.57 -1.99 16.94
C ASP A 153 -3.01 -1.80 16.44
N LEU A 154 -3.83 -2.83 16.64
CA LEU A 154 -5.26 -2.82 16.33
C LEU A 154 -6.07 -3.00 17.60
N ASP A 155 -6.64 -1.92 18.11
CA ASP A 155 -7.61 -1.98 19.19
C ASP A 155 -8.96 -2.47 18.66
N LEU A 156 -9.28 -3.73 18.94
CA LEU A 156 -10.52 -4.37 18.54
C LEU A 156 -11.72 -3.97 19.41
N GLY A 157 -11.52 -3.17 20.46
CA GLY A 157 -12.53 -2.85 21.46
C GLY A 157 -12.90 -4.08 22.30
N ARG A 158 -12.91 -3.93 23.62
CA ARG A 158 -13.47 -4.97 24.50
C ARG A 158 -14.98 -4.86 24.64
#